data_AF-A0A2E4QST4-F1
#
_entry.id   AF-A0A2E4QST4-F1
#
_cell.length_a   1.000
_cell.length_b   1.000
_cell.length_c   1.000
_cell.angle_alpha   90.00
_cell.angle_beta   90.00
_cell.angle_gamma   90.00
#
_symmetry.space_group_name_H-M   'P 1'
#
loop_
_entity.id
_entity.type
_entity.pdbx_description
1 polymer ?
#
loop_
_entity_poly.entity_id
_entity_poly.type
_entity_poly.pdbx_seq_one_letter_code
_entity_poly.pdbx_strand_id
1 'polypeptide(L)'
;MLNRLHPSLSISLLVRNALLCISGVAILMACQTGEVDNMADTPLQPAVIASADADTLAALKTALSGALGRANITFGAGDLTANPTITILPPPPNPNETHSVAMPTMFDLYLGEDGACYAIQRGKQDKITLDGVACRPA
;
A
#
# COMPACT_ATOMS: atom_id res chain seq x y z
N MET A 1 51.69 -34.17 -13.14
CA MET A 1 52.43 -33.66 -11.96
C MET A 1 51.58 -32.55 -11.36
N LEU A 2 50.69 -32.88 -10.42
CA LEU A 2 50.90 -32.78 -8.96
C LEU A 2 51.24 -31.35 -8.50
N ASN A 3 50.30 -30.68 -7.84
CA ASN A 3 50.34 -30.41 -6.38
C ASN A 3 49.29 -29.34 -6.01
N ARG A 4 48.26 -29.70 -5.21
CA ARG A 4 48.17 -29.57 -3.74
C ARG A 4 47.56 -28.22 -3.34
N LEU A 5 46.36 -28.14 -2.76
CA LEU A 5 45.78 -28.70 -1.51
C LEU A 5 45.59 -27.56 -0.49
N HIS A 6 44.46 -27.65 0.22
CA HIS A 6 43.77 -26.70 1.11
C HIS A 6 44.59 -26.03 2.24
N PRO A 7 43.98 -25.07 2.98
CA PRO A 7 43.26 -25.42 4.22
C PRO A 7 41.89 -24.71 4.30
N SER A 8 40.77 -25.39 4.57
CA SER A 8 40.34 -25.94 5.86
C SER A 8 40.29 -24.88 6.97
N LEU A 9 39.10 -24.32 7.21
CA LEU A 9 38.71 -23.90 8.55
C LEU A 9 37.35 -24.51 8.88
N SER A 10 37.44 -25.53 9.72
CA SER A 10 36.35 -26.24 10.37
C SER A 10 35.49 -25.31 11.21
N ILE A 11 34.18 -25.33 10.99
CA ILE A 11 33.22 -25.07 12.06
C ILE A 11 32.49 -26.38 12.31
N SER A 12 33.12 -27.20 13.16
CA SER A 12 32.46 -28.27 13.89
C SER A 12 31.59 -27.61 14.96
N LEU A 13 30.28 -27.51 14.73
CA LEU A 13 29.34 -27.41 15.84
C LEU A 13 28.56 -28.71 15.95
N LEU A 14 28.82 -29.38 17.06
CA LEU A 14 28.34 -30.68 17.44
C LEU A 14 26.80 -30.73 17.39
N VAL A 15 26.25 -31.47 16.43
CA VAL A 15 24.94 -32.12 16.59
C VAL A 15 25.17 -33.28 17.55
N ARG A 16 25.05 -32.97 18.84
CA ARG A 16 25.15 -33.93 19.94
C ARG A 16 23.74 -34.28 20.39
N ASN A 17 23.44 -35.57 20.28
CA ASN A 17 22.52 -36.33 21.12
C ASN A 17 21.05 -35.88 21.12
N ALA A 18 20.08 -36.76 21.28
CA ALA A 18 20.00 -38.20 21.22
C ALA A 18 18.51 -38.43 21.29
N LEU A 19 18.05 -39.33 20.44
CA LEU A 19 16.78 -40.01 20.52
C LEU A 19 16.44 -40.36 21.99
N LEU A 20 15.34 -39.80 22.52
CA LEU A 20 14.67 -40.38 23.68
C LEU A 20 13.16 -40.17 23.56
N CYS A 21 12.48 -41.31 23.50
CA CYS A 21 11.06 -41.51 23.34
C CYS A 21 10.27 -40.87 24.48
N ILE A 22 9.26 -40.06 24.15
CA ILE A 22 8.09 -39.88 25.02
C ILE A 22 6.86 -40.04 24.14
N SER A 23 6.27 -41.23 24.20
CA SER A 23 4.94 -41.50 23.70
C SER A 23 3.92 -40.73 24.55
N GLY A 24 3.08 -39.94 23.89
CA GLY A 24 1.88 -39.36 24.47
C GLY A 24 1.98 -37.87 24.75
N VAL A 25 1.23 -37.10 23.97
CA VAL A 25 0.32 -36.03 24.40
C VAL A 25 -0.35 -35.48 23.14
N ALA A 26 -1.68 -35.56 23.09
CA ALA A 26 -2.51 -34.98 22.05
C ALA A 26 -2.57 -33.46 22.24
N ILE A 27 -2.06 -32.67 21.28
CA ILE A 27 -2.31 -31.23 21.21
C ILE A 27 -2.57 -30.82 19.76
N LEU A 28 -3.83 -30.44 19.56
CA LEU A 28 -4.42 -29.44 18.67
C LEU A 28 -3.70 -29.04 17.37
N MET A 29 -4.52 -29.04 16.31
CA MET A 29 -4.41 -28.23 15.09
C MET A 29 -3.44 -27.05 15.19
N ALA A 30 -2.26 -27.19 14.58
CA ALA A 30 -1.52 -26.04 14.11
C ALA A 30 -2.31 -25.43 12.94
N CYS A 31 -3.15 -24.43 13.20
CA CYS A 31 -3.40 -23.40 12.19
C CYS A 31 -2.03 -22.79 11.91
N GLN A 32 -1.49 -23.09 10.73
CA GLN A 32 -0.35 -22.40 10.18
C GLN A 32 -0.84 -20.96 9.96
N THR A 33 -0.61 -20.08 10.93
CA THR A 33 -0.63 -18.64 10.73
C THR A 33 0.40 -18.37 9.66
N GLY A 34 -0.07 -18.17 8.43
CA GLY A 34 0.75 -17.64 7.35
C GLY A 34 1.38 -16.35 7.83
N GLU A 35 2.67 -16.22 7.55
CA GLU A 35 3.41 -14.97 7.59
C GLU A 35 2.60 -13.92 6.83
N VAL A 36 1.90 -13.05 7.57
CA VAL A 36 1.60 -11.73 7.05
C VAL A 36 2.93 -11.02 7.04
N ASP A 37 3.52 -10.92 5.85
CA ASP A 37 4.62 -10.01 5.57
C ASP A 37 4.32 -8.71 6.30
N ASN A 38 5.22 -8.36 7.23
CA ASN A 38 5.19 -7.11 7.93
C ASN A 38 5.48 -6.03 6.88
N MET A 39 4.44 -5.62 6.17
CA MET A 39 4.47 -4.42 5.36
C MET A 39 4.63 -3.30 6.37
N ALA A 40 5.88 -2.90 6.57
CA ALA A 40 6.29 -1.87 7.51
C ALA A 40 5.25 -0.74 7.45
N ASP A 41 4.65 -0.46 8.61
CA ASP A 41 3.81 0.70 8.83
C ASP A 41 4.74 1.91 8.73
N THR A 42 5.07 2.32 7.50
CA THR A 42 5.79 3.56 7.25
C THR A 42 4.92 4.65 7.84
N PRO A 43 5.41 5.42 8.83
CA PRO A 43 4.56 6.40 9.48
C PRO A 43 4.14 7.43 8.42
N LEU A 44 2.84 7.68 8.39
CA LEU A 44 2.18 8.54 7.42
C LEU A 44 1.67 9.79 8.13
N GLN A 45 2.06 10.97 7.62
CA GLN A 45 1.48 12.24 8.09
C GLN A 45 0.45 12.76 7.08
N PRO A 46 -0.64 13.41 7.53
CA PRO A 46 -1.58 14.06 6.62
C PRO A 46 -0.88 15.06 5.69
N ALA A 47 -1.27 15.07 4.42
CA ALA A 47 -0.62 15.86 3.39
C ALA A 47 -1.61 16.51 2.43
N VAL A 48 -1.13 17.49 1.66
CA VAL A 48 -1.83 18.13 0.54
C VAL A 48 -0.92 18.12 -0.68
N ILE A 49 -1.47 18.23 -1.89
CA ILE A 49 -0.62 18.35 -3.09
C ILE A 49 0.13 19.69 -3.05
N ALA A 50 1.39 19.69 -3.48
CA ALA A 50 2.24 20.87 -3.41
C ALA A 50 1.81 21.99 -4.37
N SER A 51 1.24 21.62 -5.52
CA SER A 51 0.76 22.53 -6.56
C SER A 51 -0.46 21.94 -7.29
N ALA A 52 -1.31 22.80 -7.83
CA ALA A 52 -2.46 22.43 -8.67
C ALA A 52 -2.20 22.71 -10.16
N ASP A 53 -0.96 22.53 -10.61
CA ASP A 53 -0.62 22.62 -12.02
C ASP A 53 -1.19 21.45 -12.82
N ALA A 54 -1.28 21.63 -14.14
CA ALA A 54 -1.94 20.68 -15.03
C ALA A 54 -1.29 19.29 -15.00
N ASP A 55 0.04 19.22 -14.87
CA ASP A 55 0.80 17.97 -14.86
C ASP A 55 0.54 17.18 -13.57
N THR A 56 0.58 17.87 -12.42
CA THR A 56 0.26 17.26 -11.12
C THR A 56 -1.17 16.75 -11.09
N LEU A 57 -2.13 17.54 -11.60
CA LEU A 57 -3.52 17.11 -11.67
C LEU A 57 -3.74 15.95 -12.64
N ALA A 58 -3.01 15.88 -13.75
CA ALA A 58 -3.06 14.78 -14.70
C ALA A 58 -2.48 13.49 -14.11
N ALA A 59 -1.34 13.57 -13.42
CA ALA A 59 -0.72 12.44 -12.71
C ALA A 59 -1.65 11.91 -11.61
N LEU A 60 -2.18 12.81 -10.77
CA LEU A 60 -3.14 12.48 -9.73
C LEU A 60 -4.39 11.81 -10.30
N LYS A 61 -4.92 12.36 -11.40
CA LYS A 61 -6.09 11.80 -12.09
C LYS A 61 -5.81 10.39 -12.60
N THR A 62 -4.63 10.17 -13.20
CA THR A 62 -4.21 8.86 -13.74
C THR A 62 -4.10 7.80 -12.65
N ALA A 63 -3.43 8.14 -11.54
CA ALA A 63 -3.27 7.22 -10.41
C ALA A 63 -4.62 6.80 -9.82
N LEU A 64 -5.49 7.79 -9.52
CA LEU A 64 -6.78 7.52 -8.89
C LEU A 64 -7.80 6.90 -9.84
N SER A 65 -7.75 7.21 -11.15
CA SER A 65 -8.61 6.56 -12.14
C SER A 65 -8.24 5.09 -12.30
N GLY A 66 -6.94 4.78 -12.30
CA GLY A 66 -6.42 3.40 -12.31
C GLY A 66 -6.88 2.62 -11.09
N ALA A 67 -6.74 3.18 -9.89
CA ALA A 67 -7.17 2.55 -8.65
C ALA A 67 -8.70 2.29 -8.59
N LEU A 68 -9.49 3.17 -9.20
CA LEU A 68 -10.95 3.00 -9.28
C LEU A 68 -11.42 2.14 -10.45
N GLY A 69 -10.52 1.72 -11.35
CA GLY A 69 -10.89 1.00 -12.58
C GLY A 69 -11.75 1.83 -13.54
N ARG A 70 -11.58 3.16 -13.55
CA ARG A 70 -12.37 4.10 -14.36
C ARG A 70 -11.48 4.74 -15.42
N ALA A 71 -11.98 4.87 -16.64
CA ALA A 71 -11.26 5.58 -17.71
C ALA A 71 -11.18 7.10 -17.47
N ASN A 72 -12.20 7.67 -16.81
CA ASN A 72 -12.23 9.08 -16.47
C ASN A 72 -12.86 9.29 -15.09
N ILE A 73 -12.30 10.23 -14.35
CA ILE A 73 -12.79 10.67 -13.04
C ILE A 73 -12.89 12.19 -13.01
N THR A 74 -13.79 12.69 -12.19
CA THR A 74 -13.97 14.13 -11.95
C THR A 74 -13.78 14.39 -10.47
N PHE A 75 -12.90 15.33 -10.13
CA PHE A 75 -12.75 15.78 -8.75
C PHE A 75 -14.01 16.54 -8.31
N GLY A 76 -14.42 16.34 -7.07
CA GLY A 76 -15.43 17.15 -6.41
C GLY A 76 -14.91 18.55 -6.10
N ALA A 77 -15.77 19.37 -5.50
CA ALA A 77 -15.38 20.69 -5.03
C ALA A 77 -14.35 20.58 -3.89
N GLY A 78 -13.34 21.45 -3.92
CA GLY A 78 -12.30 21.54 -2.90
C GLY A 78 -10.97 22.00 -3.47
N ASP A 79 -10.20 22.71 -2.67
CA ASP A 79 -8.81 23.05 -3.01
C ASP A 79 -7.88 21.93 -2.51
N LEU A 80 -7.29 21.20 -3.45
CA LEU A 80 -6.42 20.06 -3.15
C LEU A 80 -5.07 20.47 -2.55
N THR A 81 -4.69 21.74 -2.68
CA THR A 81 -3.47 22.30 -2.08
C THR A 81 -3.67 22.77 -0.64
N ALA A 82 -4.91 22.76 -0.16
CA ALA A 82 -5.30 23.20 1.18
C ALA A 82 -6.06 22.13 1.98
N ASN A 83 -6.64 21.12 1.32
CA ASN A 83 -7.41 20.07 1.96
C ASN A 83 -6.76 18.69 1.72
N PRO A 84 -6.55 17.90 2.79
CA PRO A 84 -5.92 16.58 2.66
C PRO A 84 -6.88 15.53 2.10
N THR A 85 -8.14 15.88 1.84
CA THR A 85 -9.15 14.95 1.33
C THR A 85 -9.50 15.28 -0.11
N ILE A 86 -9.30 14.32 -1.00
CA ILE A 86 -9.77 14.37 -2.39
C ILE A 86 -11.13 13.69 -2.45
N THR A 87 -12.11 14.40 -3.02
CA THR A 87 -13.41 13.82 -3.36
C THR A 87 -13.44 13.51 -4.85
N ILE A 88 -13.86 12.32 -5.24
CA ILE A 88 -14.09 11.92 -6.63
C ILE A 88 -15.58 11.68 -6.83
N LEU A 89 -16.15 12.36 -7.82
CA LEU A 89 -17.57 12.25 -8.14
C LEU A 89 -17.89 10.88 -8.76
N PRO A 90 -19.10 10.36 -8.52
CA PRO A 90 -19.57 9.16 -9.18
C PRO A 90 -19.62 9.38 -10.72
N PRO A 91 -19.63 8.30 -11.51
CA PRO A 91 -19.94 8.40 -12.94
C PRO A 91 -21.30 9.07 -13.16
N PRO A 92 -21.50 9.77 -14.29
CA PRO A 92 -22.82 10.29 -14.64
C PRO A 92 -23.81 9.13 -14.80
N PRO A 93 -25.09 9.34 -14.42
CA PRO A 93 -26.12 8.33 -14.61
C PRO A 93 -26.32 8.03 -16.09
N ASN A 94 -26.74 6.79 -16.38
CA ASN A 94 -27.05 6.39 -17.75
C ASN A 94 -28.36 7.06 -18.22
N PRO A 95 -28.63 7.19 -19.54
CA PRO A 95 -29.84 7.85 -20.04
C PRO A 95 -31.17 7.26 -19.54
N ASN A 96 -31.16 5.98 -19.14
CA ASN A 96 -32.34 5.27 -18.64
C ASN A 96 -32.40 5.21 -17.10
N GLU A 97 -31.42 5.80 -16.41
CA GLU A 97 -31.36 5.85 -14.96
C GLU A 97 -32.03 7.13 -14.46
N THR A 98 -33.18 6.99 -13.81
CA THR A 98 -33.99 8.14 -13.35
C THR A 98 -33.65 8.59 -11.93
N HIS A 99 -33.00 7.72 -11.14
CA HIS A 99 -32.63 7.98 -9.75
C HIS A 99 -31.28 7.31 -9.46
N SER A 100 -30.21 8.11 -9.40
CA SER A 100 -28.89 7.61 -9.03
C SER A 100 -28.66 7.78 -7.53
N VAL A 101 -28.24 6.71 -6.86
CA VAL A 101 -27.84 6.70 -5.44
C VAL A 101 -26.31 6.63 -5.28
N ALA A 102 -25.57 6.86 -6.36
CA ALA A 102 -24.12 6.77 -6.35
C ALA A 102 -23.50 7.86 -5.45
N MET A 103 -22.64 7.44 -4.52
CA MET A 103 -21.96 8.34 -3.59
C MET A 103 -20.56 8.68 -4.10
N PRO A 104 -20.01 9.86 -3.75
CA PRO A 104 -18.63 10.19 -4.03
C PRO A 104 -17.66 9.25 -3.31
N THR A 105 -16.52 8.98 -3.94
CA THR A 105 -15.40 8.28 -3.29
C THR A 105 -14.45 9.30 -2.70
N MET A 106 -14.05 9.12 -1.44
CA MET A 106 -13.10 10.00 -0.77
C MET A 106 -11.76 9.31 -0.58
N PHE A 107 -10.67 10.06 -0.80
CA PHE A 107 -9.31 9.64 -0.53
C PHE A 107 -8.66 10.65 0.41
N ASP A 108 -7.94 10.16 1.41
CA ASP A 108 -7.09 10.99 2.26
C ASP A 108 -5.64 10.89 1.78
N LEU A 109 -4.99 12.06 1.71
CA LEU A 109 -3.62 12.21 1.28
C LEU A 109 -2.66 12.12 2.47
N TYR A 110 -1.58 11.38 2.26
CA TYR A 110 -0.53 11.19 3.22
C TYR A 110 0.84 11.34 2.59
N LEU A 111 1.79 11.84 3.37
CA LEU A 111 3.20 11.91 3.04
C LEU A 111 3.93 10.87 3.89
N GLY A 112 4.65 9.96 3.25
CA GLY A 112 5.53 9.01 3.93
C GLY A 112 6.87 9.62 4.30
N GLU A 113 7.61 8.96 5.20
CA GLU A 113 8.98 9.33 5.56
C GLU A 113 9.97 9.26 4.39
N ASP A 114 9.67 8.43 3.40
CA ASP A 114 10.37 8.34 2.13
C ASP A 114 10.14 9.57 1.22
N GLY A 115 9.26 10.49 1.62
CA GLY A 115 8.84 11.64 0.83
C GLY A 115 7.84 11.29 -0.27
N ALA A 116 7.39 10.05 -0.35
CA ALA A 116 6.38 9.65 -1.33
C ALA A 116 4.98 10.09 -0.90
N CYS A 117 4.16 10.45 -1.89
CA CYS A 117 2.77 10.80 -1.64
C CYS A 117 1.86 9.58 -1.84
N TYR A 118 0.93 9.43 -0.91
CA TYR A 118 -0.01 8.31 -0.88
C TYR A 118 -1.44 8.83 -0.82
N ALA A 119 -2.35 8.15 -1.52
CA ALA A 119 -3.78 8.28 -1.35
C ALA A 119 -4.34 7.01 -0.71
N ILE A 120 -5.12 7.17 0.36
CA ILE A 120 -5.81 6.07 1.03
C ILE A 120 -7.32 6.27 0.86
N GLN A 121 -8.01 5.29 0.26
CA GLN A 121 -9.45 5.38 0.07
C GLN A 121 -10.17 5.27 1.43
N ARG A 122 -11.04 6.23 1.79
CA ARG A 122 -11.84 6.14 3.01
C ARG A 122 -12.74 4.91 2.99
N GLY A 123 -12.75 4.17 4.10
CA GLY A 123 -13.52 2.93 4.25
C GLY A 123 -12.88 1.71 3.60
N LYS A 124 -11.73 1.88 2.92
CA LYS A 124 -10.84 0.78 2.53
C LYS A 124 -9.45 1.02 3.12
N GLN A 125 -8.62 0.00 3.15
CA GLN A 125 -7.22 0.15 3.58
C GLN A 125 -6.27 0.09 2.37
N ASP A 126 -6.79 0.36 1.16
CA ASP A 126 -6.03 0.34 -0.07
C ASP A 126 -5.18 1.62 -0.15
N LYS A 127 -3.86 1.44 0.00
CA LYS A 127 -2.85 2.49 -0.14
C LYS A 127 -2.38 2.57 -1.59
N ILE A 128 -2.50 3.75 -2.19
CA ILE A 128 -2.11 4.02 -3.57
C ILE A 128 -0.95 5.00 -3.58
N THR A 129 0.17 4.62 -4.19
CA THR A 129 1.28 5.54 -4.45
C THR A 129 0.89 6.51 -5.56
N LEU A 130 1.13 7.80 -5.34
CA LEU A 130 0.84 8.87 -6.30
C LEU A 130 2.11 9.25 -7.07
N ASP A 131 2.49 8.41 -8.03
CA ASP A 131 3.68 8.65 -8.84
C ASP A 131 3.57 9.97 -9.62
N GLY A 132 4.63 10.79 -9.55
CA GLY A 132 4.67 12.09 -10.20
C GLY A 132 3.85 13.20 -9.51
N VAL A 133 3.30 12.94 -8.32
CA VAL A 133 2.59 13.94 -7.52
C VAL A 133 3.44 14.33 -6.30
N ALA A 134 3.86 15.59 -6.26
CA ALA A 134 4.54 16.14 -5.09
C ALA A 134 3.52 16.53 -4.01
N CYS A 135 3.80 16.18 -2.76
CA CYS A 135 2.97 16.53 -1.62
C CYS A 135 3.78 17.24 -0.54
N ARG A 136 3.07 17.97 0.32
CA ARG A 136 3.63 18.65 1.50
C ARG A 136 2.73 18.37 2.71
N PRO A 137 3.25 18.52 3.94
CA PRO A 137 2.40 18.48 5.13
C PRO A 137 1.24 19.48 5.00
N ALA A 138 0.06 19.06 5.47
CA ALA A 138 -1.17 19.84 5.43
C ALA A 138 -1.09 21.10 6.31
#